data_AF-A0A367G271-F1
#
_entry.id   AF-A0A367G271-F1
#
_cell.length_a   1.000
_cell.length_b   1.000
_cell.length_c   1.000
_cell.angle_alpha   90.00
_cell.angle_beta   90.00
_cell.angle_gamma   90.00
#
_symmetry.space_group_name_H-M   'P 1'
#
loop_
_entity.id
_entity.type
_entity.pdbx_description
1 polymer ?
#
loop_
_entity_poly.entity_id
_entity_poly.type
_entity_poly.pdbx_seq_one_letter_code
_entity_poly.pdbx_strand_id
1 'polypeptide(L)' 'MQTPDLLEEIAQTRAKPLQIECQRPDGSRTMCSVEECSAHGWRYVHIVADELDELLDRTLNGTRARRRR' A
#
# COMPACT_ATOMS: atom_id res chain seq x y z
N MET A 1 5.28 20.34 -11.15
CA MET A 1 5.76 19.76 -9.88
C MET A 1 7.25 19.56 -10.04
N GLN A 2 8.07 20.06 -9.11
CA GLN A 2 9.52 19.93 -9.19
C GLN A 2 9.91 18.55 -8.68
N THR A 3 10.77 17.86 -9.41
CA THR A 3 11.32 16.52 -9.11
C THR A 3 11.73 16.25 -7.65
N PRO A 4 12.28 17.21 -6.86
CA PRO A 4 12.60 16.98 -5.45
C PRO A 4 11.40 16.63 -4.57
N ASP A 5 10.22 17.24 -4.78
CA ASP A 5 9.03 16.96 -3.96
C ASP A 5 8.56 15.50 -4.12
N LEU A 6 8.67 14.96 -5.33
CA LEU A 6 8.30 13.58 -5.64
C LEU A 6 9.26 12.56 -5.00
N LEU A 7 10.56 12.88 -4.94
CA LEU A 7 11.54 11.99 -4.30
C LEU A 7 11.31 11.93 -2.78
N GLU A 8 10.89 13.04 -2.17
CA GLU A 8 10.55 13.09 -0.76
C GLU A 8 9.25 12.32 -0.46
N GLU A 9 8.22 12.46 -1.28
CA GLU A 9 6.98 11.68 -1.16
C GLU A 9 7.23 10.17 -1.35
N ILE A 10 8.09 9.78 -2.29
CA ILE A 10 8.50 8.39 -2.49
C ILE A 10 9.28 7.89 -1.26
N ALA A 11 10.21 8.67 -0.71
CA ALA A 11 10.98 8.30 0.47
C ALA A 11 10.06 8.11 1.70
N GLN A 12 9.11 9.03 1.90
CA GLN A 12 8.11 8.92 2.98
C GLN A 12 7.20 7.69 2.80
N THR A 13 6.83 7.37 1.55
CA THR A 13 6.03 6.18 1.25
C THR A 13 6.82 4.90 1.49
N ARG A 14 8.09 4.84 1.08
CA ARG A 14 8.98 3.68 1.31
C ARG A 14 9.39 3.51 2.77
N ALA A 15 9.35 4.58 3.57
CA ALA A 15 9.62 4.53 5.01
C ALA A 15 8.45 3.95 5.81
N LYS A 16 7.25 3.88 5.24
CA LYS A 16 6.11 3.21 5.89
C LYS A 16 6.26 1.70 5.76
N PRO A 17 5.91 0.93 6.80
CA PRO A 17 5.91 -0.52 6.73
C PRO A 17 4.95 -0.98 5.62
N LEU A 18 5.37 -2.01 4.88
CA LEU A 18 4.56 -2.63 3.83
C LEU A 18 3.21 -3.06 4.41
N GLN A 19 2.14 -2.51 3.85
CA GLN A 19 0.80 -2.96 4.20
C GLN A 19 0.46 -4.21 3.40
N ILE A 20 -0.12 -5.17 4.09
CA ILE A 20 -0.58 -6.43 3.52
C ILE A 20 -2.06 -6.61 3.86
N GLU A 21 -2.80 -7.23 2.95
CA GLU A 21 -4.13 -7.72 3.25
C GLU A 21 -4.01 -9.09 3.93
N CYS A 22 -4.56 -9.20 5.13
CA CYS A 22 -4.66 -10.45 5.86
C CYS A 22 -6.12 -10.81 6.13
N GLN A 23 -6.39 -12.11 6.10
CA GLN A 23 -7.67 -12.69 6.47
C GLN A 23 -7.62 -13.19 7.91
N ARG A 24 -8.58 -12.71 8.70
CA ARG A 24 -8.80 -13.10 10.09
C ARG A 24 -9.50 -14.47 10.18
N PRO A 25 -9.46 -15.15 11.33
CA PRO A 25 -10.12 -16.45 11.52
C PRO A 25 -11.64 -16.42 11.32
N ASP A 26 -12.27 -15.26 11.52
CA ASP A 26 -13.70 -15.03 11.26
C ASP A 26 -14.03 -14.85 9.76
N GLY A 27 -13.01 -14.94 8.89
CA GLY A 27 -13.12 -14.76 7.45
C GLY A 27 -13.07 -13.31 6.97
N SER A 28 -13.08 -12.34 7.89
CA SER A 28 -12.97 -10.91 7.55
C SER A 28 -11.57 -10.55 7.08
N ARG A 29 -11.46 -9.49 6.27
CA ARG A 29 -10.19 -8.99 5.73
C ARG A 29 -9.81 -7.69 6.42
N THR A 30 -8.52 -7.54 6.72
CA THR A 30 -7.97 -6.33 7.32
C THR A 30 -6.63 -5.99 6.66
N MET A 31 -6.31 -4.70 6.57
CA MET A 31 -4.95 -4.27 6.27
C MET A 31 -4.17 -4.19 7.58
N CYS A 32 -2.94 -4.68 7.55
CA CYS A 32 -2.00 -4.63 8.67
C CYS A 32 -0.57 -4.76 8.16
N SER A 33 0.42 -4.65 9.04
CA SER A 33 1.81 -4.98 8.70
C SER A 33 2.03 -6.50 8.66
N VAL A 34 3.18 -6.91 8.11
CA VAL A 34 3.62 -8.32 8.11
C VAL A 34 3.78 -8.84 9.53
N GLU A 35 4.36 -8.03 10.41
CA GLU A 35 4.59 -8.35 11.82
C GLU A 35 3.27 -8.56 12.57
N GLU A 36 2.29 -7.69 12.36
CA GLU A 36 0.96 -7.82 12.98
C GLU A 36 0.25 -9.08 12.50
N CYS A 37 0.26 -9.34 11.19
CA CYS A 37 -0.35 -10.54 10.63
C CYS A 37 0.28 -11.82 11.20
N SER A 38 1.61 -11.85 11.32
CA SER A 38 2.34 -12.96 11.92
C SER A 38 2.05 -13.10 13.42
N ALA A 39 1.99 -12.01 14.17
CA ALA A 39 1.74 -12.01 15.61
C ALA A 39 0.33 -12.52 15.94
N HIS A 40 -0.66 -12.21 15.09
CA HIS A 40 -2.04 -12.65 15.26
C HIS A 40 -2.35 -14.00 14.60
N GLY A 41 -1.39 -14.62 13.90
CA GLY A 41 -1.62 -15.87 13.18
C GLY A 41 -2.66 -15.76 12.07
N TRP A 42 -2.81 -14.58 11.47
CA TRP A 42 -3.73 -14.36 10.37
C TRP A 42 -3.19 -14.94 9.07
N ARG A 43 -4.10 -15.24 8.14
CA ARG A 43 -3.72 -15.77 6.83
C ARG A 43 -3.33 -14.62 5.92
N TYR A 44 -2.08 -14.59 5.49
CA TYR A 44 -1.62 -13.70 4.43
C TYR A 44 -2.42 -13.93 3.14
N VAL A 45 -2.90 -12.84 2.53
CA VAL A 45 -3.59 -12.87 1.23
C VAL A 45 -2.68 -12.29 0.15
N HIS A 46 -2.31 -11.02 0.23
CA HIS A 46 -1.42 -10.34 -0.72
C HIS A 46 -0.81 -9.05 -0.14
N ILE A 47 0.28 -8.56 -0.76
CA ILE A 47 0.85 -7.23 -0.46
C ILE A 47 0.01 -6.17 -1.15
N VAL A 48 -0.39 -5.14 -0.41
CA VAL A 48 -1.10 -3.98 -0.95
C VAL A 48 -0.05 -3.02 -1.51
N ALA A 49 0.53 -3.40 -2.65
CA ALA A 49 1.43 -2.55 -3.42
C ALA A 49 0.66 -1.58 -4.33
N ASP A 50 -0.66 -1.75 -4.46
CA ASP A 50 -1.51 -0.95 -5.34
C ASP A 50 -1.43 0.54 -5.05
N GLU A 51 -1.26 0.96 -3.78
CA GLU A 51 -1.08 2.39 -3.47
C GLU A 51 0.25 2.93 -4.00
N LEU A 52 1.32 2.12 -4.01
CA LEU A 52 2.62 2.50 -4.55
C LEU A 52 2.58 2.48 -6.08
N ASP A 53 1.97 1.47 -6.70
CA ASP A 53 1.80 1.41 -8.15
C ASP A 53 0.86 2.51 -8.66
N GLU A 54 -0.22 2.85 -7.94
CA GLU A 54 -1.08 3.99 -8.27
C GLU A 54 -0.39 5.34 -8.03
N LEU A 55 0.49 5.44 -7.03
CA LEU A 55 1.30 6.64 -6.79
C LEU A 55 2.35 6.80 -7.90
N LEU A 56 3.03 5.71 -8.27
CA LEU A 56 3.99 5.67 -9.36
C LEU A 56 3.32 5.93 -10.71
N ASP A 57 2.15 5.36 -10.98
CA ASP A 57 1.38 5.63 -12.20
C ASP A 57 0.88 7.08 -12.25
N ARG A 58 0.36 7.62 -11.14
CA ARG A 58 0.01 9.06 -11.04
C ARG A 58 1.21 9.97 -11.28
N THR A 59 2.37 9.59 -10.75
CA THR A 59 3.59 10.41 -10.75
C THR A 59 4.34 10.33 -12.08
N LEU A 60 4.49 9.13 -12.63
CA LEU A 60 5.27 8.86 -13.85
C LEU A 60 4.41 8.97 -15.11
N ASN A 61 3.17 8.50 -15.06
CA ASN A 61 2.26 8.50 -16.22
C ASN A 61 1.22 9.62 -16.18
N GLY A 62 1.15 10.41 -15.09
CA GLY A 62 0.23 11.55 -14.96
C GLY A 62 -1.26 11.15 -14.85
N THR A 63 -1.55 9.87 -14.63
CA THR A 63 -2.91 9.34 -14.68
C THR A 63 -3.67 9.73 -13.41
N ARG A 64 -4.54 10.75 -13.48
CA ARG A 64 -5.49 11.05 -12.40
C ARG A 64 -6.38 9.83 -12.16
N ALA A 65 -6.16 9.13 -11.05
CA ALA A 65 -6.94 7.97 -10.63
C ALA A 65 -8.44 8.27 -10.77
N ARG A 66 -9.09 7.57 -11.69
CA ARG A 66 -10.51 7.69 -11.98
C ARG A 66 -11.26 7.10 -10.79
N ARG A 67 -11.81 7.96 -9.93
CA ARG A 67 -12.68 7.56 -8.80
C ARG A 67 -13.72 6.56 -9.31
N ARG A 68 -13.58 5.28 -8.94
CA ARG A 68 -14.64 4.30 -9.10
C ARG A 68 -15.68 4.56 -8.02
N ARG A 69 -16.90 4.88 -8.46
CA ARG A 69 -18.12 4.88 -7.65
C ARG A 69 -18.55 3.45 -7.37
#